data_AF-F7KVX2-F1
#
_entry.id   AF-F7KVX2-F1
#
_cell.length_a   1.000
_cell.length_b   1.000
_cell.length_c   1.000
_cell.angle_alpha   90.00
_cell.angle_beta   90.00
_cell.angle_gamma   90.00
#
_symmetry.space_group_name_H-M   'P 1'
#
loop_
_entity.id
_entity.type
_entity.pdbx_description
1 polymer ?
#
loop_
_entity_poly.entity_id
_entity_poly.type
_entity_poly.pdbx_seq_one_letter_code
_entity_poly.pdbx_strand_id
1 'polypeptide(L)'
;MANENKYHPIRDYLSALVWDGTERIRFCLRHFLGADADDYTYEALKLFLLGAISRAFQPGCKFEIMLCLVGGQGAGKSTFFRLLAVRDEWFSDDLRKLDDDNVYRKLQGHWIIEMSEMMATANAKSIEEIKSFLSRQKEVYKILYETHPADRPRQCVFGGTSNALDFLPLDRSGNRRFIPVMVYPEQAEVHILEDEAASRAYIEQMWAEAMEIYKSGRFKLAFSPAMQQYLKEH
;
A
#
# COMPACT_ATOMS: atom_id res chain seq x y z
N MET A 1 -30.31 -14.02 -17.71
CA MET A 1 -29.05 -14.71 -17.38
C MET A 1 -27.93 -14.04 -18.15
N ALA A 2 -27.32 -13.00 -17.58
CA ALA A 2 -26.16 -12.28 -18.13
C ALA A 2 -25.66 -11.26 -17.09
N ASN A 3 -25.21 -11.69 -15.90
CA ASN A 3 -24.52 -10.80 -14.97
C ASN A 3 -23.67 -11.49 -13.89
N GLU A 4 -23.30 -12.77 -14.07
CA GLU A 4 -22.64 -13.56 -13.00
C GLU A 4 -21.11 -13.66 -13.13
N ASN A 5 -20.51 -13.13 -14.19
CA ASN A 5 -19.06 -12.90 -14.25
C ASN A 5 -18.78 -11.40 -14.34
N LYS A 6 -18.98 -10.68 -13.22
CA LYS A 6 -18.37 -9.35 -13.09
C LYS A 6 -16.85 -9.55 -12.99
N TYR A 7 -16.17 -9.44 -14.12
CA TYR A 7 -14.71 -9.41 -14.20
C TYR A 7 -14.16 -8.40 -13.20
N HIS A 8 -13.21 -8.83 -12.37
CA HIS A 8 -12.51 -7.96 -11.45
C HIS A 8 -11.04 -7.95 -11.85
N PRO A 9 -10.59 -6.93 -12.60
CA PRO A 9 -9.32 -6.99 -13.33
C PRO A 9 -8.10 -7.27 -12.43
N ILE A 10 -8.07 -6.72 -11.22
CA ILE A 10 -7.01 -6.97 -10.23
C ILE A 10 -7.03 -8.43 -9.73
N ARG A 11 -8.21 -9.01 -9.45
CA ARG A 11 -8.32 -10.41 -8.97
C ARG A 11 -7.93 -11.37 -10.08
N ASP A 12 -8.34 -11.08 -11.31
CA ASP A 12 -8.03 -11.91 -12.47
C ASP A 12 -6.53 -11.90 -12.74
N TYR A 13 -5.88 -10.72 -12.69
CA TYR A 13 -4.44 -10.59 -12.76
C TYR A 13 -3.73 -11.40 -11.66
N LEU A 14 -4.07 -11.16 -10.39
CA LEU A 14 -3.45 -11.83 -9.24
C LEU A 14 -3.63 -13.34 -9.25
N SER A 15 -4.79 -13.83 -9.70
CA SER A 15 -5.10 -15.26 -9.76
C SER A 15 -4.34 -15.98 -10.87
N ALA A 16 -3.91 -15.26 -11.91
CA ALA A 16 -3.16 -15.81 -13.03
C ALA A 16 -1.64 -15.90 -12.77
N LEU A 17 -1.14 -15.25 -11.71
CA LEU A 17 0.29 -15.25 -11.39
C LEU A 17 0.79 -16.64 -10.99
N VAL A 18 1.98 -16.98 -11.49
CA VAL A 18 2.72 -18.19 -11.13
C VAL A 18 4.08 -17.77 -10.58
N TRP A 19 4.34 -18.14 -9.33
CA TRP A 19 5.61 -17.80 -8.68
C TRP A 19 6.72 -18.73 -9.17
N ASP A 20 7.87 -18.14 -9.47
CA ASP A 20 9.07 -18.85 -9.91
C ASP A 20 9.88 -19.46 -8.76
N GLY A 21 9.45 -19.30 -7.51
CA GLY A 21 10.12 -19.83 -6.32
C GLY A 21 11.26 -18.96 -5.78
N THR A 22 11.53 -17.79 -6.38
CA THR A 22 12.56 -16.87 -5.90
C THR A 22 11.96 -15.83 -4.96
N GLU A 23 12.51 -15.74 -3.74
CA GLU A 23 12.12 -14.75 -2.73
C GLU A 23 12.51 -13.33 -3.21
N ARG A 24 11.51 -12.45 -3.26
CA ARG A 24 11.64 -11.05 -3.69
C ARG A 24 11.10 -10.08 -2.66
N ILE A 25 10.06 -10.42 -1.91
CA ILE A 25 9.46 -9.50 -0.92
C ILE A 25 10.53 -9.00 0.08
N ARG A 26 11.43 -9.87 0.53
CA ARG A 26 12.51 -9.54 1.47
C ARG A 26 13.49 -8.48 0.95
N PHE A 27 13.79 -8.52 -0.34
CA PHE A 27 14.87 -7.71 -0.92
C PHE A 27 14.35 -6.55 -1.77
N CYS A 28 13.06 -6.51 -2.10
CA CYS A 28 12.49 -5.54 -3.04
C CYS A 28 12.80 -4.07 -2.69
N LEU A 29 12.61 -3.66 -1.42
CA LEU A 29 12.88 -2.28 -1.00
C LEU A 29 14.38 -1.98 -0.96
N ARG A 30 15.25 -2.96 -0.66
CA ARG A 30 16.70 -2.81 -0.79
C ARG A 30 17.09 -2.62 -2.25
N HIS A 31 16.60 -3.50 -3.11
CA HIS A 31 16.92 -3.56 -4.53
C HIS A 31 16.62 -2.24 -5.24
N PHE A 32 15.41 -1.69 -5.04
CA PHE A 32 14.98 -0.48 -5.76
C PHE A 32 15.19 0.84 -5.01
N LEU A 33 15.18 0.82 -3.67
CA LEU A 33 15.14 2.04 -2.85
C LEU A 33 16.25 2.09 -1.79
N GLY A 34 17.09 1.05 -1.68
CA GLY A 34 18.21 1.00 -0.73
C GLY A 34 17.79 0.92 0.73
N ALA A 35 16.58 0.46 1.04
CA ALA A 35 16.17 0.15 2.42
C ALA A 35 17.02 -1.00 3.01
N ASP A 36 16.95 -1.18 4.33
CA ASP A 36 17.60 -2.32 4.99
C ASP A 36 16.94 -3.65 4.59
N ALA A 37 17.73 -4.71 4.44
CA ALA A 37 17.24 -6.06 4.15
C ALA A 37 16.96 -6.84 5.45
N ASP A 38 16.27 -6.20 6.39
CA ASP A 38 15.97 -6.74 7.73
C ASP A 38 14.53 -7.31 7.83
N ASP A 39 14.24 -7.95 8.96
CA ASP A 39 12.93 -8.56 9.19
C ASP A 39 11.82 -7.52 9.31
N TYR A 40 12.11 -6.33 9.83
CA TYR A 40 11.13 -5.25 9.91
C TYR A 40 10.68 -4.81 8.51
N THR A 41 11.64 -4.54 7.62
CA THR A 41 11.41 -4.08 6.25
C THR A 41 10.68 -5.14 5.43
N TYR A 42 11.08 -6.40 5.58
CA TYR A 42 10.38 -7.54 4.98
C TYR A 42 8.92 -7.63 5.47
N GLU A 43 8.68 -7.61 6.78
CA GLU A 43 7.32 -7.72 7.34
C GLU A 43 6.47 -6.50 6.96
N ALA A 44 7.04 -5.30 6.89
CA ALA A 44 6.35 -4.08 6.47
C ALA A 44 5.81 -4.20 5.05
N LEU A 45 6.66 -4.57 4.08
CA LEU A 45 6.24 -4.75 2.69
C LEU A 45 5.27 -5.92 2.56
N LYS A 46 5.58 -7.09 3.15
CA LYS A 46 4.71 -8.27 3.11
C LYS A 46 3.30 -7.95 3.61
N LEU A 47 3.20 -7.27 4.76
CA LEU A 47 1.92 -6.90 5.35
C LEU A 47 1.12 -5.95 4.45
N PHE A 48 1.79 -5.01 3.79
CA PHE A 48 1.17 -4.14 2.79
C PHE A 48 0.63 -4.92 1.59
N LEU A 49 1.43 -5.81 1.00
CA LEU A 49 1.03 -6.65 -0.14
C LEU A 49 -0.17 -7.54 0.23
N LEU A 50 -0.12 -8.23 1.38
CA LEU A 50 -1.22 -9.08 1.84
C LEU A 50 -2.49 -8.27 2.14
N GLY A 51 -2.34 -7.04 2.65
CA GLY A 51 -3.45 -6.11 2.83
C GLY A 51 -4.09 -5.72 1.50
N ALA A 52 -3.28 -5.44 0.47
CA ALA A 52 -3.74 -5.10 -0.87
C ALA A 52 -4.50 -6.27 -1.53
N ILE A 53 -3.94 -7.49 -1.45
CA ILE A 53 -4.61 -8.70 -1.93
C ILE A 53 -5.93 -8.90 -1.17
N SER A 54 -5.91 -8.81 0.17
CA SER A 54 -7.11 -8.99 0.99
C SER A 54 -8.20 -7.97 0.65
N ARG A 55 -7.85 -6.70 0.41
CA ARG A 55 -8.79 -5.66 0.00
C ARG A 55 -9.41 -5.93 -1.38
N ALA A 56 -8.63 -6.49 -2.31
CA ALA A 56 -9.14 -6.88 -3.62
C ALA A 56 -10.10 -8.07 -3.51
N PHE A 57 -9.74 -9.16 -2.83
CA PHE A 57 -10.53 -10.39 -2.75
C PHE A 57 -11.67 -10.35 -1.71
N GLN A 58 -11.52 -9.54 -0.66
CA GLN A 58 -12.50 -9.35 0.41
C GLN A 58 -12.78 -7.85 0.61
N PRO A 59 -13.53 -7.20 -0.31
CA PRO A 59 -13.83 -5.78 -0.23
C PRO A 59 -14.40 -5.40 1.13
N GLY A 60 -13.80 -4.38 1.74
CA GLY A 60 -14.17 -3.92 3.07
C GLY A 60 -13.59 -4.73 4.24
N CYS A 61 -12.68 -5.67 4.02
CA CYS A 61 -11.92 -6.29 5.12
C CYS A 61 -11.20 -5.21 5.96
N LYS A 62 -11.03 -5.45 7.26
CA LYS A 62 -10.31 -4.49 8.12
C LYS A 62 -8.83 -4.51 7.75
N PHE A 63 -8.35 -3.39 7.19
CA PHE A 63 -6.93 -3.12 6.96
C PHE A 63 -6.73 -1.61 7.01
N GLU A 64 -5.95 -1.14 7.98
CA GLU A 64 -5.79 0.28 8.32
C GLU A 64 -4.32 0.71 8.34
N ILE A 65 -3.44 -0.11 7.75
CA ILE A 65 -2.00 0.09 7.72
C ILE A 65 -1.62 0.78 6.41
N MET A 66 -0.71 1.75 6.52
CA MET A 66 -0.10 2.48 5.42
C MET A 66 1.41 2.28 5.47
N LEU A 67 1.99 1.79 4.36
CA LEU A 67 3.43 1.71 4.19
C LEU A 67 3.96 3.11 3.86
N CYS A 68 4.89 3.63 4.65
CA CYS A 68 5.43 4.97 4.47
C CYS A 68 6.90 4.87 4.05
N LEU A 69 7.23 5.22 2.80
CA LEU A 69 8.61 5.28 2.31
C LEU A 69 9.21 6.65 2.63
N VAL A 70 10.32 6.68 3.36
CA VAL A 70 10.91 7.91 3.91
C VAL A 70 12.37 8.03 3.50
N GLY A 71 12.73 9.10 2.79
CA GLY A 71 14.10 9.31 2.35
C GLY A 71 14.22 10.43 1.33
N GLY A 72 15.43 10.66 0.80
CA GLY A 72 15.72 11.79 -0.09
C GLY A 72 14.80 11.89 -1.32
N GLN A 73 14.69 13.11 -1.86
CA GLN A 73 14.02 13.34 -3.15
C GLN A 73 14.73 12.56 -4.25
N GLY A 74 13.97 12.09 -5.25
CA GLY A 74 14.53 11.34 -6.38
C GLY A 74 14.81 9.86 -6.07
N ALA A 75 14.55 9.37 -4.86
CA ALA A 75 14.77 7.97 -4.50
C ALA A 75 13.83 6.96 -5.18
N GLY A 76 12.93 7.37 -6.08
CA GLY A 76 12.00 6.47 -6.77
C GLY A 76 10.75 6.05 -5.97
N LYS A 77 10.47 6.66 -4.81
CA LYS A 77 9.36 6.27 -3.90
C LYS A 77 7.97 6.27 -4.54
N SER A 78 7.58 7.38 -5.19
CA SER A 78 6.28 7.49 -5.87
C SER A 78 6.19 6.54 -7.06
N THR A 79 7.29 6.41 -7.82
CA THR A 79 7.40 5.44 -8.91
C THR A 79 7.23 4.00 -8.42
N PHE A 80 7.76 3.67 -7.24
CA PHE A 80 7.58 2.36 -6.63
C PHE A 80 6.11 2.05 -6.42
N PHE A 81 5.33 2.96 -5.81
CA PHE A 81 3.89 2.74 -5.64
C PHE A 81 3.13 2.68 -6.98
N ARG A 82 3.52 3.48 -7.98
CA ARG A 82 2.96 3.40 -9.34
C ARG A 82 3.18 2.02 -9.96
N LEU A 83 4.42 1.51 -9.95
CA LEU A 83 4.72 0.19 -10.52
C LEU A 83 4.11 -0.94 -9.67
N LEU A 84 4.01 -0.76 -8.36
CA LEU A 84 3.40 -1.73 -7.45
C LEU A 84 1.91 -1.94 -7.76
N ALA A 85 1.22 -0.91 -8.25
CA ALA A 85 -0.14 -1.01 -8.74
C ALA A 85 -0.27 -1.85 -10.02
N VAL A 86 0.85 -2.29 -10.62
CA VAL A 86 0.95 -3.09 -11.86
C VAL A 86 0.54 -2.33 -13.11
N ARG A 87 -0.63 -1.70 -13.10
CA ARG A 87 -1.13 -0.84 -14.16
C ARG A 87 -1.33 0.56 -13.61
N ASP A 88 -0.94 1.55 -14.41
CA ASP A 88 -1.05 2.95 -14.03
C ASP A 88 -2.51 3.36 -13.76
N GLU A 89 -3.48 2.72 -14.40
CA GLU A 89 -4.93 2.91 -14.15
C GLU A 89 -5.40 2.40 -12.77
N TRP A 90 -4.62 1.56 -12.09
CA TRP A 90 -4.89 1.08 -10.72
C TRP A 90 -4.12 1.89 -9.66
N PHE A 91 -3.36 2.91 -10.08
CA PHE A 91 -2.62 3.81 -9.21
C PHE A 91 -3.29 5.19 -9.14
N SER A 92 -3.20 5.85 -7.99
CA SER A 92 -3.54 7.28 -7.87
C SER A 92 -2.69 7.96 -6.82
N ASP A 93 -2.28 9.19 -7.08
CA ASP A 93 -1.61 10.10 -6.15
C ASP A 93 -2.41 11.40 -5.95
N ASP A 94 -3.62 11.50 -6.51
CA ASP A 94 -4.44 12.73 -6.49
C ASP A 94 -5.31 12.87 -5.23
N LEU A 95 -5.08 12.01 -4.23
CA LEU A 95 -5.76 12.13 -2.94
C LEU A 95 -5.05 13.19 -2.10
N ARG A 96 -5.50 14.44 -2.22
CA ARG A 96 -4.94 15.61 -1.51
C ARG A 96 -5.70 16.03 -0.25
N LYS A 97 -6.98 15.67 -0.15
CA LYS A 97 -7.87 16.01 0.98
C LYS A 97 -8.80 14.85 1.31
N LEU A 98 -9.00 14.59 2.60
CA LEU A 98 -9.78 13.44 3.12
C LEU A 98 -11.25 13.78 3.41
N ASP A 99 -11.57 15.06 3.48
CA ASP A 99 -12.89 15.64 3.75
C ASP A 99 -13.64 16.05 2.47
N ASP A 100 -13.10 15.71 1.29
CA ASP A 100 -13.71 15.99 0.00
C ASP A 100 -14.98 15.14 -0.20
N ASP A 101 -16.11 15.78 -0.49
CA ASP A 101 -17.38 15.10 -0.81
C ASP A 101 -17.25 14.09 -1.97
N ASN A 102 -16.23 14.25 -2.81
CA ASN A 102 -15.92 13.36 -3.92
C ASN A 102 -14.76 12.40 -3.64
N VAL A 103 -14.34 12.22 -2.37
CA VAL A 103 -13.24 11.32 -2.01
C VAL A 103 -13.43 9.93 -2.59
N TYR A 104 -14.66 9.40 -2.61
CA TYR A 104 -14.93 8.10 -3.19
C TYR A 104 -14.57 8.01 -4.68
N ARG A 105 -14.78 9.07 -5.47
CA ARG A 105 -14.39 9.08 -6.89
C ARG A 105 -12.88 8.95 -7.08
N LYS A 106 -12.10 9.48 -6.14
CA LYS A 106 -10.64 9.35 -6.12
C LYS A 106 -10.20 7.93 -5.71
N LEU A 107 -11.02 7.21 -4.96
CA LEU A 107 -10.74 5.81 -4.60
C LEU A 107 -11.19 4.81 -5.67
N GLN A 108 -12.26 5.14 -6.40
CA GLN A 108 -12.90 4.22 -7.32
C GLN A 108 -11.96 3.83 -8.47
N GLY A 109 -11.74 2.52 -8.65
CA GLY A 109 -10.91 1.96 -9.73
C GLY A 109 -9.43 1.81 -9.36
N HIS A 110 -8.95 2.51 -8.33
CA HIS A 110 -7.56 2.44 -7.89
C HIS A 110 -7.37 1.34 -6.83
N TRP A 111 -6.25 0.62 -6.92
CA TRP A 111 -5.84 -0.41 -5.97
C TRP A 111 -4.81 0.12 -4.97
N ILE A 112 -3.83 0.88 -5.46
CA ILE A 112 -2.78 1.51 -4.65
C ILE A 112 -2.94 3.02 -4.77
N ILE A 113 -3.05 3.69 -3.63
CA ILE A 113 -3.19 5.15 -3.59
C ILE A 113 -2.06 5.73 -2.77
N GLU A 114 -1.24 6.57 -3.40
CA GLU A 114 -0.19 7.32 -2.73
C GLU A 114 -0.77 8.57 -2.04
N MET A 115 -0.33 8.82 -0.80
CA MET A 115 -0.57 10.05 -0.05
C MET A 115 0.78 10.73 0.21
N SER A 116 1.27 11.51 -0.76
CA SER A 116 2.58 12.18 -0.68
C SER A 116 2.51 13.54 0.04
N GLU A 117 1.58 14.42 -0.35
CA GLU A 117 1.46 15.78 0.22
C GLU A 117 0.96 15.81 1.67
N MET A 118 0.09 14.85 2.06
CA MET A 118 -0.48 14.80 3.41
C MET A 118 0.54 14.44 4.48
N MET A 119 1.60 13.70 4.11
CA MET A 119 2.66 13.34 5.05
C MET A 119 3.62 14.51 5.27
N ALA A 120 3.87 15.33 4.24
CA ALA A 120 4.76 16.48 4.30
C ALA A 120 4.22 17.63 5.17
N THR A 121 2.90 17.71 5.36
CA THR A 121 2.21 18.76 6.15
C THR A 121 1.59 18.21 7.43
N ALA A 122 1.95 16.99 7.82
CA ALA A 122 1.34 16.27 8.90
C ALA A 122 1.55 16.98 10.26
N ASN A 123 0.44 17.31 10.90
CA ASN A 123 0.34 17.68 12.30
C ASN A 123 -0.58 16.69 13.04
N ALA A 124 -0.62 16.79 14.37
CA ALA A 124 -1.41 15.89 15.21
C ALA A 124 -2.88 15.75 14.77
N LYS A 125 -3.52 16.85 14.35
CA LYS A 125 -4.91 16.83 13.86
C LYS A 125 -5.04 16.05 12.55
N SER A 126 -4.22 16.38 11.55
CA SER A 126 -4.25 15.69 10.26
C SER A 126 -3.91 14.21 10.36
N ILE A 127 -3.07 13.82 11.33
CA ILE A 127 -2.73 12.42 11.58
C ILE A 127 -3.91 11.65 12.13
N GLU A 128 -4.69 12.22 13.06
CA GLU A 128 -5.93 11.59 13.52
C GLU A 128 -6.97 11.49 12.40
N GLU A 129 -7.04 12.48 11.51
CA GLU A 129 -7.89 12.42 10.31
C GLU A 129 -7.46 11.31 9.35
N ILE A 130 -6.16 11.16 9.07
CA ILE A 130 -5.61 10.06 8.26
C ILE A 130 -5.90 8.71 8.94
N LYS A 131 -5.64 8.57 10.24
CA LYS A 131 -5.92 7.34 11.00
C LYS A 131 -7.41 6.95 10.93
N SER A 132 -8.29 7.92 11.10
CA SER A 132 -9.74 7.74 10.96
C SER A 132 -10.10 7.30 9.55
N PHE A 133 -9.51 7.94 8.54
CA PHE A 133 -9.72 7.59 7.14
C PHE A 133 -9.22 6.18 6.80
N LEU A 134 -8.00 5.82 7.17
CA LEU A 134 -7.43 4.47 6.98
C LEU A 134 -8.28 3.39 7.67
N SER A 135 -8.88 3.72 8.82
CA SER A 135 -9.70 2.79 9.59
C SER A 135 -11.01 2.38 8.90
N ARG A 136 -11.49 3.17 7.92
CA ARG A 136 -12.77 2.93 7.23
C ARG A 136 -12.72 1.63 6.41
N GLN A 137 -13.80 0.86 6.51
CA GLN A 137 -14.00 -0.36 5.72
C GLN A 137 -14.84 -0.11 4.47
N LYS A 138 -15.60 0.98 4.46
CA LYS A 138 -16.48 1.37 3.37
C LYS A 138 -16.64 2.88 3.32
N GLU A 139 -17.00 3.39 2.16
CA GLU A 139 -17.46 4.75 1.93
C GLU A 139 -18.97 4.74 1.74
N VAL A 140 -19.67 5.73 2.30
CA VAL A 140 -21.07 5.97 1.98
C VAL A 140 -21.09 7.00 0.86
N TYR A 141 -21.45 6.59 -0.36
CA TYR A 141 -21.39 7.46 -1.52
C TYR A 141 -22.61 7.27 -2.43
N LYS A 142 -23.07 8.37 -3.01
CA LYS A 142 -24.19 8.41 -3.96
C LYS A 142 -23.63 8.65 -5.36
N ILE A 143 -23.72 7.64 -6.23
CA ILE A 143 -23.32 7.81 -7.63
C ILE A 143 -24.37 8.70 -8.32
N LEU A 144 -23.96 9.42 -9.37
CA LEU A 144 -24.88 10.20 -10.18
C LEU A 144 -26.03 9.29 -10.67
N TYR A 145 -27.26 9.80 -10.62
CA TYR A 145 -28.49 9.07 -10.97
C TYR A 145 -28.99 8.01 -9.97
N GLU A 146 -28.25 7.70 -8.90
CA GLU A 146 -28.82 6.90 -7.80
C GLU A 146 -29.76 7.76 -6.94
N THR A 147 -30.79 7.15 -6.35
CA THR A 147 -31.74 7.87 -5.48
C THR A 147 -31.13 8.11 -4.09
N HIS A 148 -30.44 7.11 -3.55
CA HIS A 148 -29.89 7.10 -2.19
C HIS A 148 -28.40 6.76 -2.19
N PRO A 149 -27.60 7.31 -1.24
CA PRO A 149 -26.25 6.84 -0.99
C PRO A 149 -26.24 5.34 -0.69
N ALA A 150 -25.19 4.65 -1.13
CA ALA A 150 -24.98 3.24 -0.85
C ALA A 150 -23.61 3.01 -0.22
N ASP A 151 -23.50 1.92 0.53
CA ASP A 151 -22.23 1.43 1.04
C ASP A 151 -21.34 0.94 -0.10
N ARG A 152 -20.11 1.45 -0.15
CA ARG A 152 -19.08 1.07 -1.12
C ARG A 152 -17.91 0.45 -0.35
N PRO A 153 -17.79 -0.88 -0.31
CA PRO A 153 -16.68 -1.53 0.39
C PRO A 153 -15.34 -1.15 -0.21
N ARG A 154 -14.39 -0.77 0.63
CA ARG A 154 -13.07 -0.30 0.19
C ARG A 154 -12.21 -1.46 -0.31
N GLN A 155 -11.63 -1.28 -1.50
CA GLN A 155 -10.79 -2.26 -2.20
C GLN A 155 -9.34 -1.79 -2.40
N CYS A 156 -9.02 -0.54 -2.05
CA CYS A 156 -7.69 0.04 -2.15
C CYS A 156 -6.91 -0.03 -0.84
N VAL A 157 -5.59 0.12 -0.94
CA VAL A 157 -4.65 0.36 0.16
C VAL A 157 -3.86 1.66 -0.08
N PHE A 158 -3.19 2.15 0.96
CA PHE A 158 -2.56 3.47 0.93
C PHE A 158 -1.06 3.37 1.19
N GLY A 159 -0.27 4.01 0.33
CA GLY A 159 1.16 4.23 0.53
C GLY A 159 1.42 5.69 0.88
N GLY A 160 2.35 5.97 1.79
CA GLY A 160 2.83 7.30 2.09
C GLY A 160 4.25 7.49 1.55
N THR A 161 4.57 8.69 1.07
CA THR A 161 5.96 9.07 0.78
C THR A 161 6.31 10.34 1.51
N SER A 162 7.54 10.43 2.03
CA SER A 162 8.04 11.62 2.71
C SER A 162 9.53 11.81 2.46
N ASN A 163 9.96 13.07 2.43
CA ASN A 163 11.37 13.44 2.49
C ASN A 163 11.81 13.84 3.91
N ALA A 164 10.87 14.05 4.83
CA ALA A 164 11.14 14.41 6.21
C ALA A 164 11.21 13.15 7.09
N LEU A 165 12.30 13.01 7.85
CA LEU A 165 12.52 11.89 8.78
C LEU A 165 11.54 11.92 9.97
N ASP A 166 11.15 13.12 10.37
CA ASP A 166 10.27 13.45 11.49
C ASP A 166 8.81 13.65 11.09
N PHE A 167 8.39 13.06 9.95
CA PHE A 167 7.04 13.21 9.41
C PHE A 167 5.91 12.69 10.32
N LEU A 168 6.24 11.87 11.33
CA LEU A 168 5.31 11.44 12.38
C LEU A 168 5.75 12.01 13.74
N PRO A 169 4.80 12.52 14.54
CA PRO A 169 5.03 12.85 15.93
C PRO A 169 5.60 11.67 16.70
N LEU A 170 6.46 11.98 17.66
CA LEU A 170 7.20 11.03 18.49
C LEU A 170 6.32 10.11 19.35
N ASP A 171 5.00 10.31 19.43
CA ASP A 171 4.10 9.35 20.07
C ASP A 171 3.93 8.09 19.20
N ARG A 172 4.90 7.19 19.35
CA ARG A 172 5.00 5.90 18.65
C ARG A 172 3.84 4.96 18.99
N SER A 173 3.22 5.09 20.17
CA SER A 173 2.16 4.19 20.62
C SER A 173 0.85 4.38 19.81
N GLY A 174 0.57 5.60 19.37
CA GLY A 174 -0.63 5.96 18.61
C GLY A 174 -0.49 5.78 17.09
N ASN A 175 0.73 5.58 16.57
CA ASN A 175 1.03 5.65 15.13
C ASN A 175 1.20 4.29 14.45
N ARG A 176 0.78 3.18 15.07
CA ARG A 176 0.84 1.81 14.52
C ARG A 176 0.23 1.59 13.13
N ARG A 177 -0.54 2.57 12.62
CA ARG A 177 -1.14 2.57 11.27
C ARG A 177 -0.16 3.04 10.20
N PHE A 178 0.92 3.71 10.58
CA PHE A 178 1.96 4.20 9.68
C PHE A 178 3.21 3.35 9.89
N ILE A 179 3.68 2.71 8.83
CA ILE A 179 4.84 1.81 8.88
C ILE A 179 5.98 2.48 8.12
N PRO A 180 6.82 3.28 8.81
CA PRO A 180 7.93 3.97 8.17
C PRO A 180 9.02 2.97 7.76
N VAL A 181 9.43 3.00 6.49
CA VAL A 181 10.63 2.33 6.01
C VAL A 181 11.57 3.39 5.46
N MET A 182 12.77 3.39 6.00
CA MET A 182 13.84 4.28 5.57
C MET A 182 14.40 3.82 4.23
N VAL A 183 14.59 4.75 3.30
CA VAL A 183 15.14 4.48 1.96
C VAL A 183 16.33 5.38 1.68
N TYR A 184 17.33 4.82 1.02
CA TYR A 184 18.65 5.42 0.80
C TYR A 184 19.06 5.16 -0.66
N PRO A 185 18.75 6.07 -1.61
CA PRO A 185 19.00 5.82 -3.03
C PRO A 185 20.44 5.47 -3.38
N GLU A 186 21.43 5.93 -2.62
CA GLU A 186 22.84 5.56 -2.77
C GLU A 186 23.15 4.09 -2.42
N GLN A 187 22.22 3.41 -1.75
CA GLN A 187 22.31 2.01 -1.38
C GLN A 187 21.40 1.10 -2.22
N ALA A 188 20.61 1.68 -3.13
CA ALA A 188 19.80 0.91 -4.07
C ALA A 188 20.71 0.18 -5.06
N GLU A 189 20.35 -1.06 -5.39
CA GLU A 189 21.12 -1.87 -6.34
C GLU A 189 20.88 -1.45 -7.79
N VAL A 190 19.64 -1.01 -8.06
CA VAL A 190 19.23 -0.47 -9.36
C VAL A 190 18.16 0.60 -9.12
N HIS A 191 18.20 1.68 -9.90
CA HIS A 191 17.12 2.65 -9.83
C HIS A 191 15.87 2.08 -10.52
N ILE A 192 14.69 2.23 -9.92
CA ILE A 192 13.43 1.61 -10.41
C ILE A 192 13.04 2.00 -11.85
N LEU A 193 13.54 3.13 -12.37
CA LEU A 193 13.34 3.59 -13.75
C LEU A 193 14.50 3.28 -14.70
N GLU A 194 15.57 2.64 -14.23
CA GLU A 194 16.72 2.32 -15.09
C GLU A 194 16.32 1.33 -16.20
N ASP A 195 15.56 0.30 -15.85
CA ASP A 195 14.87 -0.59 -16.78
C ASP A 195 13.46 -0.87 -16.24
N GLU A 196 12.46 -0.11 -16.70
CA GLU A 196 11.08 -0.27 -16.23
C GLU A 196 10.51 -1.66 -16.56
N ALA A 197 10.93 -2.30 -17.67
CA ALA A 197 10.43 -3.62 -18.03
C ALA A 197 10.93 -4.68 -17.04
N ALA A 198 12.22 -4.63 -16.69
CA ALA A 198 12.80 -5.49 -15.67
C ALA A 198 12.17 -5.23 -14.28
N SER A 199 11.98 -3.96 -13.91
CA SER A 199 11.30 -3.59 -12.65
C SER A 199 9.89 -4.15 -12.56
N ARG A 200 9.11 -4.07 -13.65
CA ARG A 200 7.75 -4.64 -13.73
C ARG A 200 7.77 -6.16 -13.60
N ALA A 201 8.69 -6.85 -14.26
CA ALA A 201 8.83 -8.31 -14.14
C ALA A 201 9.21 -8.75 -12.72
N TYR A 202 10.09 -7.99 -12.04
CA TYR A 202 10.42 -8.23 -10.64
C TYR A 202 9.19 -8.07 -9.73
N ILE A 203 8.44 -6.97 -9.89
CA ILE A 203 7.24 -6.68 -9.10
C ILE A 203 6.14 -7.71 -9.37
N GLU A 204 5.98 -8.19 -10.61
CA GLU A 204 5.05 -9.25 -10.96
C GLU A 204 5.36 -10.54 -10.18
N GLN A 205 6.62 -10.97 -10.17
CA GLN A 205 7.02 -12.15 -9.41
C GLN A 205 6.96 -11.96 -7.90
N MET A 206 7.16 -10.74 -7.40
CA MET A 206 6.92 -10.40 -5.98
C MET A 206 5.43 -10.52 -5.62
N TRP A 207 4.53 -10.08 -6.51
CA TRP A 207 3.09 -10.32 -6.34
C TRP A 207 2.74 -11.80 -6.39
N ALA A 208 3.42 -12.58 -7.24
CA ALA A 208 3.23 -14.02 -7.32
C ALA A 208 3.64 -14.71 -6.00
N GLU A 209 4.78 -14.33 -5.42
CA GLU A 209 5.21 -14.76 -4.08
C GLU A 209 4.16 -14.41 -3.01
N ALA A 210 3.67 -13.16 -3.00
CA ALA A 210 2.66 -12.71 -2.05
C ALA A 210 1.34 -13.49 -2.19
N MET A 211 0.97 -13.86 -3.41
CA MET A 211 -0.20 -14.69 -3.69
C MET A 211 -0.06 -16.11 -3.16
N GLU A 212 1.13 -16.72 -3.21
CA GLU A 212 1.36 -18.03 -2.60
C GLU A 212 1.21 -17.98 -1.07
N ILE A 213 1.73 -16.92 -0.44
CA ILE A 213 1.52 -16.68 1.01
C ILE A 213 0.03 -16.52 1.32
N TYR A 214 -0.69 -15.71 0.53
CA TYR A 214 -2.13 -15.49 0.71
C TYR A 214 -2.95 -16.78 0.55
N LYS A 215 -2.70 -17.55 -0.53
CA LYS A 215 -3.39 -18.83 -0.83
C LYS A 215 -3.14 -19.89 0.25
N SER A 216 -1.98 -19.86 0.90
CA SER A 216 -1.69 -20.78 2.00
C SER A 216 -2.63 -20.60 3.21
N GLY A 217 -3.26 -19.42 3.34
CA GLY A 217 -4.08 -19.04 4.49
C GLY A 217 -3.30 -18.83 5.79
N ARG A 218 -1.97 -18.98 5.77
CA ARG A 218 -1.10 -18.89 6.95
C ARG A 218 -0.51 -17.50 7.12
N PHE A 219 -1.37 -16.49 7.20
CA PHE A 219 -0.95 -15.11 7.43
C PHE A 219 -1.90 -14.38 8.39
N LYS A 220 -1.45 -13.23 8.89
CA LYS A 220 -2.28 -12.29 9.63
C LYS A 220 -2.07 -10.90 9.06
N LEU A 221 -3.15 -10.11 8.97
CA LEU A 221 -3.09 -8.69 8.60
C LEU A 221 -2.70 -7.81 9.80
N ALA A 222 -1.68 -8.25 10.54
CA ALA A 222 -1.10 -7.53 11.66
C ALA A 222 0.31 -8.07 11.91
N PHE A 223 1.19 -7.21 12.43
CA PHE A 223 2.50 -7.65 12.91
C PHE A 223 2.39 -8.69 14.02
N SER A 224 3.38 -9.56 14.10
CA SER A 224 3.54 -10.50 15.21
C SER A 224 3.69 -9.72 16.53
N PRO A 225 3.34 -10.32 17.68
CA PRO A 225 3.56 -9.69 18.98
C PRO A 225 5.02 -9.26 19.22
N ALA A 226 5.97 -10.06 18.73
CA ALA A 226 7.39 -9.74 18.79
C ALA A 226 7.74 -8.47 17.98
N MET A 227 7.22 -8.38 16.74
CA MET A 227 7.46 -7.20 15.90
C MET A 227 6.75 -5.95 16.45
N GLN A 228 5.57 -6.09 17.04
CA GLN A 228 4.91 -4.98 17.73
C GLN A 228 5.69 -4.49 18.95
N GLN A 229 6.43 -5.37 19.64
CA GLN A 229 7.31 -4.99 20.73
C GLN A 229 8.57 -4.28 20.21
N TYR A 230 9.19 -4.82 19.15
CA TYR A 230 10.32 -4.18 18.47
C TYR A 230 10.02 -2.73 18.07
N LEU A 231 8.84 -2.49 17.47
CA LEU A 231 8.35 -1.16 17.07
C LEU A 231 8.07 -0.19 18.21
N LYS A 232 7.87 -0.67 19.44
CA LYS A 232 7.73 0.20 20.61
C LYS A 232 9.09 0.65 21.15
N GLU A 233 10.11 -0.18 20.95
CA GLU A 233 11.45 -0.01 21.50
C GLU A 233 12.37 0.78 20.56
N HIS A 234 12.14 0.71 19.24
CA HIS A 234 12.97 1.32 18.18
C HIS A 234 12.20 2.38 17.41
#